data_AF-A0A8C9S629-F1
#
_entry.id   AF-A0A8C9S629-F1
#
_cell.length_a   1.000
_cell.length_b   1.000
_cell.length_c   1.000
_cell.angle_alpha   90.00
_cell.angle_beta   90.00
_cell.angle_gamma   90.00
#
_symmetry.space_group_name_H-M   'P 1'
#
loop_
_entity.id
_entity.type
_entity.pdbx_description
1 polymer ?
#
loop_
_entity_poly.entity_id
_entity_poly.type
_entity_poly.pdbx_seq_one_letter_code
_entity_poly.pdbx_strand_id
1 'polypeptide(L)'
;MVGLSVGNCGTPPPPPPPPPFFFLFKFAGICYHLCGSVYFRLLAEGVDPNYRHRLGWTPLMVASMNRLHNVTKALLDGGADPNLGDDFSNVYSYSREKGIHSLEVLVIREDEFSNRLNGRANFRGCTPLHYAVLADDLRIVHMLLEAGANPLLTNELGHTPLAYAKKGEMQTLLKEWEGKGFIRMDMSEFQEKHEVAKFIGSPPGYVGHEEGGQLTKQLKQCPNAVVLFDEVDKAHPDVLTIMLQLFDEGRLTDGKGKTIECKDAIFIMTSNVASDEIAHHALQLRQEAQEQNRRRLADNLDDVQSSHKITISKQFKENVIRPILKSHFRRDEFLGRINEIVYFLPFCHSELIQLVSKELNFWAKKAKQRHNITLLWDRPVLDLLASGYNLHYGARSIKHEVERRVVNQLAAAYEQELLPKGCTLRLSVEGHTEDPGAPGLRLEIVGEDSTSQKLDIQPPFNPEETAHFK
;
A
#
# COMPACT_ATOMS: atom_id res chain seq x y z
N MET A 1 35.81 -52.64 -62.05
CA MET A 1 35.26 -51.30 -61.79
C MET A 1 35.75 -50.88 -60.41
N VAL A 2 36.68 -49.92 -60.36
CA VAL A 2 37.28 -49.42 -59.12
C VAL A 2 36.32 -48.38 -58.55
N GLY A 3 35.76 -48.64 -57.37
CA GLY A 3 34.92 -47.69 -56.63
C GLY A 3 35.78 -46.84 -55.71
N LEU A 4 35.96 -45.57 -56.07
CA LEU A 4 36.61 -44.55 -55.25
C LEU A 4 35.69 -44.15 -54.08
N SER A 5 36.17 -44.31 -52.85
CA SER A 5 35.58 -43.69 -51.66
C SER A 5 36.08 -42.24 -51.58
N VAL A 6 35.17 -41.27 -51.73
CA VAL A 6 35.46 -39.84 -51.54
C VAL A 6 35.22 -39.52 -50.07
N GLY A 7 36.29 -39.12 -49.39
CA GLY A 7 36.27 -38.71 -47.99
C GLY A 7 35.34 -37.53 -47.74
N ASN A 8 34.54 -37.65 -46.68
CA ASN A 8 33.68 -36.59 -46.18
C ASN A 8 34.53 -35.36 -45.83
N CYS A 9 34.27 -34.24 -46.51
CA CYS A 9 34.81 -32.94 -46.14
C CYS A 9 34.20 -32.55 -44.79
N GLY A 10 35.04 -32.55 -43.75
CA GLY A 10 34.65 -32.07 -42.43
C GLY A 10 34.14 -30.64 -42.51
N THR A 11 32.95 -30.42 -41.95
CA THR A 11 32.46 -29.08 -41.64
C THR A 11 33.51 -28.32 -40.80
N PRO A 12 33.82 -27.05 -41.11
CA PRO A 12 34.74 -26.28 -40.28
C PRO A 12 34.20 -26.23 -38.84
N PRO A 13 35.09 -26.29 -37.82
CA PRO A 13 34.66 -26.17 -36.44
C PRO A 13 33.91 -24.85 -36.25
N PRO A 14 32.86 -24.83 -35.39
CA PRO A 14 32.17 -23.59 -35.06
C PRO A 14 33.19 -22.55 -34.58
N PRO A 15 33.00 -21.26 -34.91
CA PRO A 15 33.87 -20.22 -34.41
C PRO A 15 33.93 -20.30 -32.88
N PRO A 16 35.10 -20.04 -32.27
CA PRO A 16 35.23 -20.07 -30.82
C PRO A 16 34.16 -19.15 -30.20
N PRO A 17 33.56 -19.55 -29.07
CA PRO A 17 32.61 -18.67 -28.37
C PRO A 17 33.28 -17.32 -28.12
N PRO A 18 32.53 -16.20 -28.19
CA PRO A 18 33.08 -14.90 -27.87
C PRO A 18 33.77 -14.97 -26.50
N PRO A 19 34.89 -14.27 -26.30
CA PRO A 19 35.67 -14.38 -25.08
C PRO A 19 34.76 -14.14 -23.86
N PRO A 20 34.97 -14.87 -22.76
CA PRO A 20 34.12 -14.73 -21.59
C PRO A 20 34.07 -13.27 -21.16
N PHE A 21 32.85 -12.76 -20.97
CA PHE A 21 32.46 -11.42 -20.48
C PHE A 21 33.34 -10.84 -19.37
N PHE A 22 34.07 -11.69 -18.63
CA PHE A 22 35.17 -11.36 -17.71
C PHE A 22 36.14 -10.28 -18.20
N PHE A 23 36.43 -10.20 -19.51
CA PHE A 23 37.39 -9.22 -20.03
C PHE A 23 36.84 -7.80 -20.17
N LEU A 24 35.53 -7.63 -20.32
CA LEU A 24 34.89 -6.31 -20.46
C LEU A 24 34.61 -5.65 -19.10
N PHE A 25 34.33 -6.43 -18.06
CA PHE A 25 34.18 -5.91 -16.68
C PHE A 25 35.52 -5.71 -15.96
N LYS A 26 36.62 -6.34 -16.39
CA LYS A 26 37.98 -5.93 -15.96
C LYS A 26 38.31 -4.48 -16.34
N PHE A 27 37.62 -3.94 -17.36
CA PHE A 27 37.65 -2.52 -17.72
C PHE A 27 36.66 -1.66 -16.93
N ALA A 28 35.88 -2.20 -15.99
CA ALA A 28 35.07 -1.40 -15.07
C ALA A 28 35.93 -0.69 -14.00
N GLY A 29 37.18 -1.12 -13.78
CA GLY A 29 38.20 -0.27 -13.17
C GLY A 29 38.50 1.00 -13.97
N ILE A 30 38.12 1.03 -15.25
CA ILE A 30 38.18 2.19 -16.16
C ILE A 30 36.77 2.82 -16.34
N CYS A 31 35.72 2.33 -15.66
CA CYS A 31 34.45 3.07 -15.50
C CYS A 31 34.60 4.33 -14.62
N TYR A 32 35.77 4.57 -14.01
CA TYR A 32 36.12 5.89 -13.51
C TYR A 32 36.22 6.95 -14.63
N HIS A 33 36.38 6.54 -15.91
CA HIS A 33 36.63 7.46 -17.02
C HIS A 33 35.95 7.15 -18.37
N LEU A 34 35.30 6.00 -18.56
CA LEU A 34 34.73 5.64 -19.87
C LEU A 34 33.32 6.19 -20.11
N CYS A 35 33.26 7.05 -21.13
CA CYS A 35 32.13 7.79 -21.66
C CYS A 35 30.94 6.88 -22.04
N GLY A 36 29.71 7.38 -21.84
CA GLY A 36 28.46 6.68 -22.17
C GLY A 36 28.37 6.16 -23.62
N SER A 37 29.22 6.64 -24.53
CA SER A 37 29.33 6.19 -25.92
C SER A 37 29.68 4.70 -26.09
N VAL A 38 30.44 4.10 -25.16
CA VAL A 38 30.79 2.66 -25.23
C VAL A 38 29.61 1.81 -24.80
N TYR A 39 28.85 2.28 -23.81
CA TYR A 39 27.68 1.58 -23.30
C TYR A 39 26.50 1.58 -24.30
N PHE A 40 26.27 2.70 -25.01
CA PHE A 40 25.28 2.75 -26.09
C PHE A 40 25.56 1.75 -27.22
N ARG A 41 26.83 1.44 -27.51
CA ARG A 41 27.18 0.41 -28.50
C ARG A 41 26.88 -1.00 -28.01
N LEU A 42 27.09 -1.27 -26.72
CA LEU A 42 26.83 -2.59 -26.13
C LEU A 42 25.34 -2.92 -26.06
N LEU A 43 24.47 -1.94 -25.79
CA LEU A 43 23.01 -2.14 -25.87
C LEU A 43 22.54 -2.41 -27.30
N ALA A 44 23.17 -1.79 -28.30
CA ALA A 44 22.86 -2.04 -29.72
C ALA A 44 23.25 -3.45 -30.19
N GLU A 45 24.15 -4.14 -29.46
CA GLU A 45 24.57 -5.52 -29.73
C GLU A 45 23.70 -6.58 -29.04
N GLY A 46 22.61 -6.19 -28.34
CA GLY A 46 21.65 -7.12 -27.74
C GLY A 46 22.06 -7.69 -26.37
N VAL A 47 22.90 -6.95 -25.62
CA VAL A 47 23.33 -7.34 -24.28
C VAL A 47 22.18 -7.17 -23.27
N ASP A 48 21.93 -8.19 -22.45
CA ASP A 48 20.93 -8.13 -21.37
C ASP A 48 21.39 -7.16 -20.26
N PRO A 49 20.66 -6.05 -20.02
CA PRO A 49 21.01 -5.08 -18.98
C PRO A 49 20.86 -5.62 -17.54
N ASN A 50 20.17 -6.75 -17.36
CA ASN A 50 19.92 -7.39 -16.07
C ASN A 50 20.90 -8.53 -15.75
N TYR A 51 21.95 -8.70 -16.56
CA TYR A 51 22.98 -9.72 -16.33
C TYR A 51 23.58 -9.60 -14.92
N ARG A 52 23.68 -10.72 -14.21
CA ARG A 52 24.24 -10.75 -12.86
C ARG A 52 25.72 -11.05 -12.85
N HIS A 53 26.46 -10.25 -12.09
CA HIS A 53 27.86 -10.52 -11.81
C HIS A 53 28.03 -11.85 -11.06
N ARG A 54 29.23 -12.45 -11.13
CA ARG A 54 29.55 -13.73 -10.46
C ARG A 54 29.30 -13.72 -8.95
N LEU A 55 29.22 -12.54 -8.35
CA LEU A 55 28.95 -12.32 -6.93
C LEU A 55 27.49 -11.91 -6.63
N GLY A 56 26.65 -11.62 -7.63
CA GLY A 56 25.20 -11.47 -7.47
C GLY A 56 24.55 -10.14 -7.87
N TRP A 57 25.34 -9.09 -8.15
CA TRP A 57 24.81 -7.75 -8.42
C TRP A 57 24.56 -7.48 -9.90
N THR A 58 23.73 -6.47 -10.19
CA THR A 58 23.46 -5.99 -11.55
C THR A 58 24.29 -4.73 -11.90
N PRO A 59 24.49 -4.42 -13.19
CA PRO A 59 25.17 -3.19 -13.63
C PRO A 59 24.50 -1.92 -13.09
N LEU A 60 23.17 -1.93 -12.94
CA LEU A 60 22.40 -0.82 -12.42
C LEU A 60 22.69 -0.52 -10.95
N MET A 61 22.98 -1.54 -10.12
CA MET A 61 23.41 -1.35 -8.73
C MET A 61 24.77 -0.65 -8.65
N VAL A 62 25.73 -1.08 -9.48
CA VAL A 62 27.07 -0.47 -9.56
C VAL A 62 26.97 0.98 -10.00
N ALA A 63 26.18 1.27 -11.04
CA ALA A 63 25.95 2.63 -11.53
C ALA A 63 25.30 3.52 -10.45
N SER A 64 24.34 2.97 -9.70
CA SER A 64 23.62 3.68 -8.63
C SER A 64 24.53 4.02 -7.45
N MET A 65 25.32 3.06 -6.97
CA MET A 65 26.25 3.26 -5.84
C MET A 65 27.36 4.27 -6.18
N ASN A 66 27.85 4.24 -7.41
CA ASN A 66 28.97 5.07 -7.86
C ASN A 66 28.53 6.42 -8.49
N ARG A 67 27.25 6.79 -8.38
CA ARG A 67 26.72 8.08 -8.85
C ARG A 67 26.90 8.31 -10.36
N LEU A 68 26.79 7.25 -11.16
CA LEU A 68 27.01 7.28 -12.61
C LEU A 68 25.72 7.58 -13.39
N HIS A 69 25.24 8.82 -13.28
CA HIS A 69 23.98 9.29 -13.85
C HIS A 69 23.72 8.89 -15.31
N ASN A 70 24.71 9.10 -16.18
CA ASN A 70 24.57 8.84 -17.62
C ASN A 70 24.42 7.34 -17.91
N VAL A 71 25.13 6.51 -17.15
CA VAL A 71 25.08 5.05 -17.28
C VAL A 71 23.77 4.52 -16.71
N THR A 72 23.33 5.04 -15.55
CA THR A 72 22.02 4.70 -14.97
C THR A 72 20.89 5.00 -15.96
N LYS A 73 20.88 6.18 -16.58
CA LYS A 73 19.87 6.53 -17.57
C LYS A 73 19.89 5.59 -18.78
N ALA A 74 21.08 5.33 -19.34
CA ALA A 74 21.21 4.43 -20.48
C ALA A 74 20.80 2.98 -20.15
N LEU A 75 21.09 2.50 -18.93
CA LEU A 75 20.65 1.20 -18.43
C LEU A 75 19.12 1.11 -18.37
N LEU A 76 18.47 2.13 -17.78
CA LEU A 76 17.02 2.18 -17.65
C LEU A 76 16.34 2.28 -19.03
N ASP A 77 16.86 3.14 -19.92
CA ASP A 77 16.38 3.25 -21.30
C ASP A 77 16.57 1.93 -22.08
N GLY A 78 17.59 1.14 -21.71
CA GLY A 78 17.87 -0.19 -22.25
C GLY A 78 17.02 -1.33 -21.66
N GLY A 79 16.12 -1.05 -20.71
CA GLY A 79 15.25 -2.05 -20.08
C GLY A 79 15.83 -2.72 -18.83
N ALA A 80 16.80 -2.09 -18.15
CA ALA A 80 17.24 -2.56 -16.85
C ALA A 80 16.10 -2.48 -15.82
N ASP A 81 15.89 -3.55 -15.06
CA ASP A 81 14.88 -3.61 -13.99
C ASP A 81 15.44 -2.98 -12.69
N PRO A 82 14.86 -1.87 -12.22
CA PRO A 82 15.32 -1.19 -11.00
C PRO A 82 14.93 -1.92 -9.70
N ASN A 83 14.14 -2.99 -9.76
CA ASN A 83 13.62 -3.71 -8.61
C ASN A 83 14.39 -5.00 -8.27
N LEU A 84 15.34 -5.41 -9.12
CA LEU A 84 16.19 -6.56 -8.84
C LEU A 84 17.03 -6.32 -7.59
N GLY A 85 17.01 -7.26 -6.64
CA GLY A 85 17.84 -7.26 -5.44
C GLY A 85 19.21 -7.88 -5.67
N ASP A 86 20.22 -7.45 -4.91
CA ASP A 86 21.56 -8.04 -4.91
C ASP A 86 21.52 -9.45 -4.30
N ASP A 87 22.14 -10.45 -4.95
CA ASP A 87 22.22 -11.81 -4.39
C ASP A 87 23.40 -11.95 -3.40
N PHE A 88 24.30 -10.97 -3.39
CA PHE A 88 25.46 -10.92 -2.51
C PHE A 88 25.04 -10.71 -1.07
N SER A 89 25.36 -11.67 -0.19
CA SER A 89 25.10 -11.55 1.24
C SER A 89 26.19 -10.74 1.95
N ASN A 90 27.15 -11.41 2.58
CA ASN A 90 28.36 -10.79 3.12
C ASN A 90 29.59 -11.58 2.65
N VAL A 91 30.78 -10.99 2.80
CA VAL A 91 32.05 -11.57 2.32
C VAL A 91 32.29 -12.98 2.88
N TYR A 92 31.98 -13.20 4.16
CA TYR A 92 32.27 -14.46 4.85
C TYR A 92 31.25 -15.56 4.53
N SER A 93 29.95 -15.23 4.49
CA SER A 93 28.89 -16.17 4.12
C SER A 93 29.03 -16.59 2.67
N TYR A 94 29.29 -15.63 1.77
CA TYR A 94 29.49 -15.90 0.35
C TYR A 94 30.71 -16.79 0.10
N SER A 95 31.83 -16.49 0.77
CA SER A 95 33.06 -17.29 0.73
C SER A 95 32.81 -18.75 1.13
N ARG A 96 32.04 -18.98 2.20
CA ARG A 96 31.66 -20.34 2.65
C ARG A 96 30.73 -21.04 1.68
N GLU A 97 29.74 -20.33 1.12
CA GLU A 97 28.75 -20.91 0.21
C GLU A 97 29.38 -21.33 -1.12
N LYS A 98 30.26 -20.50 -1.69
CA LYS A 98 30.85 -20.71 -3.02
C LYS A 98 32.24 -21.34 -2.99
N GLY A 99 32.83 -21.54 -1.80
CA GLY A 99 34.19 -22.11 -1.66
C GLY A 99 35.30 -21.19 -2.19
N ILE A 100 35.06 -19.88 -2.27
CA ILE A 100 36.03 -18.89 -2.73
C ILE A 100 36.75 -18.29 -1.52
N HIS A 101 38.04 -17.97 -1.64
CA HIS A 101 38.78 -17.36 -0.54
C HIS A 101 38.21 -15.98 -0.17
N SER A 102 38.03 -15.71 1.12
CA SER A 102 37.37 -14.48 1.61
C SER A 102 38.05 -13.20 1.14
N LEU A 103 39.38 -13.19 1.06
CA LEU A 103 40.15 -12.06 0.55
C LEU A 103 39.89 -11.80 -0.94
N GLU A 104 39.70 -12.85 -1.73
CA GLU A 104 39.38 -12.71 -3.16
C GLU A 104 37.99 -12.09 -3.35
N VAL A 105 37.01 -12.54 -2.57
CA VAL A 105 35.65 -11.97 -2.58
C VAL A 105 35.68 -10.49 -2.18
N LEU A 106 36.46 -10.13 -1.16
CA LEU A 106 36.61 -8.75 -0.70
C LEU A 106 37.23 -7.85 -1.79
N VAL A 107 38.36 -8.26 -2.36
CA VAL A 107 39.07 -7.50 -3.40
C VAL A 107 38.14 -7.26 -4.60
N ILE A 108 37.42 -8.28 -5.05
CA ILE A 108 36.50 -8.15 -6.19
C ILE A 108 35.33 -7.21 -5.86
N ARG A 109 34.79 -7.25 -4.63
CA ARG A 109 33.72 -6.34 -4.23
C ARG A 109 34.21 -4.88 -4.16
N GLU A 110 35.43 -4.65 -3.69
CA GLU A 110 36.00 -3.30 -3.59
C GLU A 110 36.39 -2.73 -4.96
N ASP A 111 37.02 -3.54 -5.82
CA ASP A 111 37.53 -3.12 -7.13
C ASP A 111 36.42 -3.01 -8.19
N GLU A 112 35.47 -3.95 -8.22
CA GLU A 112 34.47 -4.04 -9.29
C GLU A 112 33.10 -3.46 -8.91
N PHE A 113 32.79 -3.33 -7.61
CA PHE A 113 31.52 -2.75 -7.15
C PHE A 113 31.71 -1.37 -6.52
N SER A 114 32.31 -1.30 -5.33
CA SER A 114 32.61 -0.04 -4.65
C SER A 114 33.45 -0.27 -3.41
N ASN A 115 34.50 0.52 -3.25
CA ASN A 115 35.33 0.58 -2.03
C ASN A 115 34.69 1.35 -0.87
N ARG A 116 33.47 1.89 -1.04
CA ARG A 116 32.75 2.67 0.00
C ARG A 116 31.87 1.81 0.90
N LEU A 117 31.67 0.55 0.57
CA LEU A 117 30.80 -0.36 1.30
C LEU A 117 31.54 -1.06 2.44
N ASN A 118 30.82 -1.31 3.53
CA ASN A 118 31.35 -2.12 4.62
C ASN A 118 31.29 -3.61 4.25
N GLY A 119 32.43 -4.27 4.08
CA GLY A 119 32.51 -5.70 3.74
C GLY A 119 31.89 -6.66 4.76
N ARG A 120 31.57 -6.19 5.99
CA ARG A 120 30.86 -6.98 7.01
C ARG A 120 29.35 -6.90 6.93
N ALA A 121 28.79 -5.93 6.19
CA ALA A 121 27.34 -5.76 6.09
C ALA A 121 26.72 -6.81 5.17
N ASN A 122 25.44 -7.14 5.43
CA ASN A 122 24.65 -7.97 4.51
C ASN A 122 23.98 -7.06 3.47
N PHE A 123 24.16 -7.40 2.20
CA PHE A 123 23.60 -6.65 1.08
C PHE A 123 22.51 -7.43 0.32
N ARG A 124 22.17 -8.64 0.77
CA ARG A 124 21.24 -9.47 0.03
C ARG A 124 19.84 -8.86 0.01
N GLY A 125 19.27 -8.77 -1.18
CA GLY A 125 17.99 -8.11 -1.43
C GLY A 125 18.07 -6.58 -1.57
N CYS A 126 19.26 -5.96 -1.47
CA CYS A 126 19.39 -4.53 -1.73
C CYS A 126 19.18 -4.22 -3.21
N THR A 127 18.17 -3.41 -3.53
CA THR A 127 17.88 -2.94 -4.89
C THR A 127 18.77 -1.77 -5.30
N PRO A 128 18.86 -1.42 -6.60
CA PRO A 128 19.48 -0.17 -7.06
C PRO A 128 19.03 1.07 -6.28
N LEU A 129 17.76 1.14 -5.87
CA LEU A 129 17.22 2.24 -5.07
C LEU A 129 17.83 2.30 -3.66
N HIS A 130 18.06 1.15 -3.01
CA HIS A 130 18.78 1.10 -1.72
C HIS A 130 20.19 1.69 -1.84
N TYR A 131 20.91 1.32 -2.91
CA TYR A 131 22.26 1.83 -3.16
C TYR A 131 22.28 3.32 -3.51
N ALA A 132 21.32 3.80 -4.31
CA ALA A 132 21.21 5.21 -4.65
C ALA A 132 20.93 6.09 -3.42
N VAL A 133 20.06 5.61 -2.51
CA VAL A 133 19.77 6.29 -1.24
C VAL A 133 20.97 6.24 -0.29
N LEU A 134 21.65 5.09 -0.19
CA LEU A 134 22.88 4.96 0.59
C LEU A 134 23.99 5.90 0.07
N ALA A 135 24.08 6.05 -1.25
CA ALA A 135 24.97 6.97 -1.92
C ALA A 135 24.53 8.43 -1.81
N ASP A 136 23.34 8.73 -1.26
CA ASP A 136 22.79 10.08 -1.03
C ASP A 136 22.71 10.90 -2.34
N ASP A 137 22.28 10.27 -3.44
CA ASP A 137 22.16 10.89 -4.76
C ASP A 137 20.70 11.03 -5.20
N LEU A 138 20.14 12.24 -5.00
CA LEU A 138 18.75 12.56 -5.35
C LEU A 138 18.45 12.36 -6.84
N ARG A 139 19.41 12.62 -7.74
CA ARG A 139 19.17 12.57 -9.18
C ARG A 139 18.97 11.13 -9.65
N ILE A 140 19.80 10.22 -9.16
CA ILE A 140 19.65 8.79 -9.46
C ILE A 140 18.39 8.24 -8.83
N VAL A 141 18.07 8.64 -7.59
CA VAL A 141 16.82 8.24 -6.93
C VAL A 141 15.61 8.68 -7.75
N HIS A 142 15.59 9.92 -8.25
CA HIS A 142 14.54 10.38 -9.17
C HIS A 142 14.45 9.52 -10.43
N MET A 143 15.58 9.28 -11.12
CA MET A 143 15.60 8.47 -12.34
C MET A 143 15.11 7.04 -12.10
N LEU A 144 15.49 6.43 -10.98
CA LEU A 144 15.05 5.09 -10.61
C LEU A 144 13.55 5.06 -10.31
N LEU A 145 13.04 6.01 -9.53
CA LEU A 145 11.61 6.09 -9.20
C LEU A 145 10.76 6.36 -10.45
N GLU A 146 11.19 7.27 -11.34
CA GLU A 146 10.53 7.52 -12.62
C GLU A 146 10.54 6.29 -13.55
N ALA A 147 11.56 5.44 -13.43
CA ALA A 147 11.66 4.17 -14.16
C ALA A 147 10.92 3.01 -13.47
N GLY A 148 10.15 3.26 -12.41
CA GLY A 148 9.32 2.25 -11.74
C GLY A 148 10.02 1.49 -10.60
N ALA A 149 11.07 2.06 -9.99
CA ALA A 149 11.65 1.51 -8.76
C ALA A 149 10.63 1.58 -7.61
N ASN A 150 10.45 0.47 -6.89
CA ASN A 150 9.55 0.38 -5.76
C ASN A 150 10.24 0.82 -4.46
N PRO A 151 9.84 1.95 -3.83
CA PRO A 151 10.42 2.43 -2.57
C PRO A 151 10.03 1.59 -1.35
N LEU A 152 9.08 0.66 -1.49
CA LEU A 152 8.59 -0.19 -0.40
C LEU A 152 9.27 -1.56 -0.35
N LEU A 153 10.08 -1.92 -1.36
CA LEU A 153 10.80 -3.19 -1.35
C LEU A 153 11.79 -3.24 -0.19
N THR A 154 11.76 -4.33 0.56
CA THR A 154 12.68 -4.58 1.67
C THR A 154 13.78 -5.54 1.27
N ASN A 155 14.99 -5.33 1.79
CA ASN A 155 16.07 -6.32 1.73
C ASN A 155 15.84 -7.48 2.72
N GLU A 156 16.78 -8.43 2.80
CA GLU A 156 16.68 -9.56 3.75
C GLU A 156 16.69 -9.14 5.24
N LEU A 157 17.18 -7.93 5.54
CA LEU A 157 17.14 -7.38 6.90
C LEU A 157 15.79 -6.73 7.23
N GLY A 158 14.84 -6.70 6.28
CA GLY A 158 13.55 -6.04 6.43
C GLY A 158 13.61 -4.52 6.31
N HIS A 159 14.72 -3.95 5.85
CA HIS A 159 14.88 -2.51 5.69
C HIS A 159 14.45 -2.06 4.30
N THR A 160 13.65 -0.98 4.24
CA THR A 160 13.33 -0.27 2.99
C THR A 160 14.44 0.73 2.63
N PRO A 161 14.49 1.25 1.39
CA PRO A 161 15.38 2.34 1.02
C PRO A 161 15.28 3.55 1.96
N LEU A 162 14.08 3.85 2.46
CA LEU A 162 13.83 4.93 3.42
C LEU A 162 14.67 4.78 4.71
N ALA A 163 14.93 3.55 5.16
CA ALA A 163 15.72 3.27 6.36
C ALA A 163 17.20 3.71 6.20
N TYR A 164 17.71 3.77 4.97
CA TYR A 164 19.06 4.21 4.66
C TYR A 164 19.15 5.73 4.39
N ALA A 165 18.01 6.41 4.26
CA ALA A 165 17.97 7.85 3.99
C ALA A 165 18.39 8.66 5.23
N LYS A 166 19.26 9.66 5.02
CA LYS A 166 19.51 10.68 6.03
C LYS A 166 18.28 11.61 6.16
N LYS A 167 18.08 12.19 7.34
CA LYS A 167 17.02 13.20 7.55
C LYS A 167 17.23 14.38 6.58
N GLY A 168 16.22 14.72 5.79
CA GLY A 168 16.30 15.81 4.81
C GLY A 168 15.44 15.56 3.57
N GLU A 169 15.84 16.17 2.46
CA GLU A 169 15.12 16.14 1.18
C GLU A 169 14.88 14.72 0.64
N MET A 170 15.86 13.83 0.78
CA MET A 170 15.75 12.42 0.36
C MET A 170 14.58 11.70 1.05
N GLN A 171 14.42 11.92 2.36
CA GLN A 171 13.34 11.30 3.13
C GLN A 171 11.96 11.83 2.72
N THR A 172 11.88 13.14 2.45
CA THR A 172 10.64 13.77 1.99
C THR A 172 10.23 13.24 0.62
N LEU A 173 11.19 13.14 -0.30
CA LEU A 173 10.98 12.59 -1.64
C LEU A 173 10.48 11.14 -1.58
N LEU A 174 11.16 10.26 -0.84
CA LEU A 174 10.74 8.86 -0.76
C LEU A 174 9.32 8.73 -0.18
N LYS A 175 8.98 9.49 0.87
CA LYS A 175 7.62 9.50 1.44
C LYS A 175 6.56 10.00 0.46
N GLU A 176 6.86 11.00 -0.36
CA GLU A 176 5.94 11.47 -1.40
C GLU A 176 5.65 10.36 -2.43
N TRP A 177 6.68 9.59 -2.81
CA TRP A 177 6.56 8.49 -3.74
C TRP A 177 5.92 7.23 -3.13
N GLU A 178 6.11 6.96 -1.83
CA GLU A 178 5.35 5.94 -1.11
C GLU A 178 3.84 6.20 -1.20
N GLY A 179 3.42 7.46 -1.11
CA GLY A 179 2.01 7.86 -1.28
C GLY A 179 1.45 7.64 -2.69
N LYS A 180 2.30 7.63 -3.73
CA LYS A 180 1.90 7.37 -5.12
C LYS A 180 1.65 5.88 -5.42
N GLY A 181 2.15 4.99 -4.56
CA GLY A 181 1.94 3.54 -4.68
C GLY A 181 0.54 3.06 -4.32
N PHE A 182 -0.34 3.94 -3.80
CA PHE A 182 -1.75 3.63 -3.56
C PHE A 182 -2.64 4.44 -4.50
N ILE A 183 -3.27 3.73 -5.43
CA ILE A 183 -4.21 4.29 -6.40
C ILE A 183 -5.62 3.99 -5.91
N ARG A 184 -6.47 5.00 -5.70
CA ARG A 184 -7.89 4.81 -5.41
C ARG A 184 -8.72 5.34 -6.56
N MET A 185 -9.61 4.51 -7.07
CA MET A 185 -10.53 4.81 -8.16
C MET A 185 -11.95 4.58 -7.67
N ASP A 186 -12.79 5.61 -7.71
CA ASP A 186 -14.20 5.49 -7.39
C ASP A 186 -14.97 5.02 -8.62
N MET A 187 -15.53 3.81 -8.57
CA MET A 187 -16.26 3.23 -9.71
C MET A 187 -17.64 3.86 -9.91
N SER A 188 -18.14 4.62 -8.93
CA SER A 188 -19.35 5.42 -9.09
C SER A 188 -19.18 6.56 -10.11
N GLU A 189 -17.95 7.00 -10.41
CA GLU A 189 -17.65 7.96 -11.48
C GLU A 189 -17.63 7.36 -12.89
N PHE A 190 -17.84 6.04 -13.02
CA PHE A 190 -17.83 5.32 -14.29
C PHE A 190 -19.13 4.55 -14.52
N GLN A 191 -20.25 5.11 -14.06
CA GLN A 191 -21.59 4.56 -14.24
C GLN A 191 -22.06 4.64 -15.70
N GLU A 192 -21.65 5.71 -16.39
CA GLU A 192 -22.10 6.00 -17.75
C GLU A 192 -21.09 5.58 -18.82
N LYS A 193 -21.60 5.18 -19.99
CA LYS A 193 -20.77 4.67 -21.10
C LYS A 193 -19.70 5.68 -21.58
N HIS A 194 -20.00 6.97 -21.54
CA HIS A 194 -19.08 8.02 -21.98
C HIS A 194 -17.96 8.29 -20.97
N GLU A 195 -18.14 7.91 -19.70
CA GLU A 195 -17.13 8.05 -18.65
C GLU A 195 -16.08 6.93 -18.70
N VAL A 196 -16.44 5.77 -19.27
CA VAL A 196 -15.52 4.64 -19.50
C VAL A 196 -14.28 5.06 -20.29
N ALA A 197 -14.41 6.01 -21.22
CA ALA A 197 -13.29 6.54 -21.98
C ALA A 197 -12.26 7.26 -21.09
N LYS A 198 -12.67 7.86 -19.95
CA LYS A 198 -11.75 8.48 -18.99
C LYS A 198 -10.89 7.44 -18.25
N PHE A 199 -11.38 6.21 -18.13
CA PHE A 199 -10.70 5.13 -17.41
C PHE A 199 -9.39 4.71 -18.11
N ILE A 200 -9.47 4.42 -19.42
CA ILE A 200 -8.33 3.98 -20.24
C ILE A 200 -7.75 5.07 -21.14
N GLY A 201 -8.53 6.09 -21.51
CA GLY A 201 -8.17 7.13 -22.46
C GLY A 201 -9.12 7.14 -23.66
N SER A 202 -9.44 8.32 -24.17
CA SER A 202 -10.26 8.45 -25.39
C SER A 202 -9.49 7.95 -26.61
N PRO A 203 -10.16 7.28 -27.57
CA PRO A 203 -9.53 6.83 -28.80
C PRO A 203 -9.08 8.01 -29.69
N PRO A 204 -8.19 7.77 -30.69
CA PRO A 204 -7.70 8.81 -31.59
C PRO A 204 -8.84 9.51 -32.32
N GLY A 205 -8.86 10.85 -32.26
CA GLY A 205 -9.89 11.68 -32.90
C GLY A 205 -11.00 12.20 -31.97
N TYR A 206 -10.97 11.87 -30.68
CA TYR A 206 -11.90 12.40 -29.68
C TYR A 206 -11.21 13.38 -28.71
N VAL A 207 -11.99 14.31 -28.13
CA VAL A 207 -11.49 15.28 -27.14
C VAL A 207 -10.96 14.54 -25.91
N GLY A 208 -9.76 14.89 -25.43
CA GLY A 208 -9.09 14.21 -24.31
C GLY A 208 -8.17 13.06 -24.72
N HIS A 209 -7.99 12.80 -26.03
CA HIS A 209 -7.03 11.79 -26.52
C HIS A 209 -5.59 12.05 -26.04
N GLU A 210 -5.18 13.31 -25.90
CA GLU A 210 -3.82 13.67 -25.48
C GLU A 210 -3.52 13.28 -24.02
N GLU A 211 -4.53 13.31 -23.14
CA GLU A 211 -4.37 13.21 -21.68
C GLU A 211 -4.14 11.78 -21.16
N GLY A 212 -4.52 10.77 -21.95
CA GLY A 212 -4.50 9.35 -21.55
C GLY A 212 -5.56 9.02 -20.50
N GLY A 213 -5.72 7.73 -20.19
CA GLY A 213 -6.64 7.29 -19.13
C GLY A 213 -6.15 7.60 -17.72
N GLN A 214 -7.09 7.77 -16.79
CA GLN A 214 -6.79 8.01 -15.39
C GLN A 214 -6.04 6.82 -14.77
N LEU A 215 -6.50 5.59 -15.01
CA LEU A 215 -5.84 4.39 -14.50
C LEU A 215 -4.52 4.12 -15.22
N THR A 216 -4.52 4.20 -16.55
CA THR A 216 -3.31 3.93 -17.37
C THR A 216 -2.18 4.90 -17.04
N LYS A 217 -2.48 6.19 -16.83
CA LYS A 217 -1.47 7.18 -16.44
C LYS A 217 -0.85 6.88 -15.07
N GLN A 218 -1.66 6.50 -14.08
CA GLN A 218 -1.17 6.22 -12.73
C GLN A 218 -0.40 4.89 -12.67
N LEU A 219 -0.89 3.83 -13.32
CA LEU A 219 -0.17 2.56 -13.44
C LEU A 219 1.12 2.68 -14.25
N LYS A 220 1.18 3.60 -15.23
CA LYS A 220 2.43 3.88 -15.95
C LYS A 220 3.48 4.53 -15.05
N GLN A 221 3.07 5.33 -14.07
CA GLN A 221 3.99 5.93 -13.09
C GLN A 221 4.41 4.94 -12.02
N CYS A 222 3.50 4.08 -11.57
CA CYS A 222 3.76 3.05 -10.58
C CYS A 222 3.15 1.71 -11.01
N PRO A 223 3.90 0.88 -11.77
CA PRO A 223 3.42 -0.42 -12.25
C PRO A 223 3.12 -1.43 -11.14
N ASN A 224 3.67 -1.22 -9.95
CA ASN A 224 3.56 -2.11 -8.78
C ASN A 224 2.66 -1.51 -7.68
N ALA A 225 1.71 -0.66 -8.08
CA ALA A 225 0.80 0.01 -7.17
C ALA A 225 -0.24 -0.95 -6.57
N VAL A 226 -0.72 -0.60 -5.37
CA VAL A 226 -1.97 -1.14 -4.83
C VAL A 226 -3.11 -0.28 -5.36
N VAL A 227 -3.96 -0.88 -6.20
CA VAL A 227 -5.09 -0.23 -6.85
C VAL A 227 -6.38 -0.64 -6.16
N LEU A 228 -7.05 0.31 -5.53
CA LEU A 228 -8.37 0.15 -4.92
C LEU A 228 -9.46 0.65 -5.88
N PHE A 229 -10.26 -0.27 -6.43
CA PHE A 229 -11.51 0.05 -7.11
C PHE A 229 -12.65 0.03 -6.09
N ASP A 230 -13.12 1.22 -5.74
CA ASP A 230 -14.17 1.40 -4.74
C ASP A 230 -15.56 1.29 -5.40
N GLU A 231 -16.52 0.64 -4.76
CA GLU A 231 -17.92 0.50 -5.21
C GLU A 231 -18.06 -0.08 -6.63
N VAL A 232 -17.32 -1.15 -6.95
CA VAL A 232 -17.28 -1.75 -8.30
C VAL A 232 -18.66 -2.22 -8.80
N ASP A 233 -19.63 -2.41 -7.92
CA ASP A 233 -21.01 -2.68 -8.29
C ASP A 233 -21.73 -1.52 -8.97
N LYS A 234 -21.23 -0.29 -8.86
CA LYS A 234 -21.79 0.86 -9.58
C LYS A 234 -21.19 1.01 -10.99
N ALA A 235 -20.08 0.34 -11.30
CA ALA A 235 -19.40 0.49 -12.57
C ALA A 235 -20.27 0.06 -13.76
N HIS A 236 -20.12 0.75 -14.90
CA HIS A 236 -20.69 0.29 -16.16
C HIS A 236 -20.08 -1.06 -16.60
N PRO A 237 -20.86 -1.99 -17.21
CA PRO A 237 -20.34 -3.29 -17.65
C PRO A 237 -19.14 -3.24 -18.61
N ASP A 238 -18.99 -2.16 -19.37
CA ASP A 238 -17.85 -1.97 -20.26
C ASP A 238 -16.52 -1.76 -19.52
N VAL A 239 -16.55 -1.15 -18.33
CA VAL A 239 -15.37 -1.03 -17.45
C VAL A 239 -14.90 -2.41 -17.01
N LEU A 240 -15.85 -3.26 -16.60
CA LEU A 240 -15.56 -4.64 -16.20
C LEU A 240 -14.94 -5.45 -17.35
N THR A 241 -15.34 -5.20 -18.61
CA THR A 241 -14.72 -5.83 -19.79
C THR A 241 -13.23 -5.49 -19.87
N ILE A 242 -12.88 -4.23 -19.66
CA ILE A 242 -11.49 -3.76 -19.71
C ILE A 242 -10.68 -4.39 -18.57
N MET A 243 -11.29 -4.54 -17.39
CA MET A 243 -10.65 -5.15 -16.22
C MET A 243 -10.37 -6.66 -16.40
N LEU A 244 -11.12 -7.39 -17.24
CA LEU A 244 -10.79 -8.79 -17.56
C LEU A 244 -9.40 -8.91 -18.20
N GLN A 245 -9.15 -8.06 -19.21
CA GLN A 245 -7.83 -7.58 -19.64
C GLN A 245 -6.74 -7.67 -18.58
N LEU A 246 -6.95 -6.79 -17.61
CA LEU A 246 -6.01 -6.44 -16.55
C LEU A 246 -5.75 -7.62 -15.61
N PHE A 247 -6.79 -8.34 -15.21
CA PHE A 247 -6.69 -9.44 -14.25
C PHE A 247 -6.11 -10.72 -14.84
N ASP A 248 -6.19 -10.87 -16.16
CA ASP A 248 -5.67 -12.05 -16.86
C ASP A 248 -4.20 -11.95 -17.18
N GLU A 249 -3.83 -10.87 -17.87
CA GLU A 249 -2.51 -10.74 -18.48
C GLU A 249 -1.59 -9.81 -17.68
N GLY A 250 -2.14 -9.10 -16.68
CA GLY A 250 -1.44 -8.00 -16.02
C GLY A 250 -1.11 -6.88 -17.01
N ARG A 251 -1.95 -6.68 -18.04
CA ARG A 251 -1.73 -5.73 -19.13
C ARG A 251 -2.95 -4.85 -19.33
N LEU A 252 -2.70 -3.57 -19.60
CA LEU A 252 -3.73 -2.60 -19.95
C LEU A 252 -3.30 -1.80 -21.17
N THR A 253 -4.18 -1.65 -22.15
CA THR A 253 -3.89 -0.85 -23.35
C THR A 253 -4.63 0.49 -23.26
N ASP A 254 -3.87 1.58 -23.34
CA ASP A 254 -4.40 2.96 -23.41
C ASP A 254 -5.14 3.19 -24.75
N GLY A 255 -6.01 4.20 -24.81
CA GLY A 255 -6.69 4.63 -26.03
C GLY A 255 -5.75 4.94 -27.21
N LYS A 256 -4.47 5.26 -26.93
CA LYS A 256 -3.41 5.44 -27.93
C LYS A 256 -2.80 4.13 -28.49
N GLY A 257 -3.25 2.98 -28.00
CA GLY A 257 -2.68 1.67 -28.37
C GLY A 257 -1.37 1.33 -27.64
N LYS A 258 -1.00 2.10 -26.60
CA LYS A 258 0.18 1.79 -25.78
C LYS A 258 -0.21 0.80 -24.68
N THR A 259 0.44 -0.36 -24.66
CA THR A 259 0.25 -1.36 -23.60
C THR A 259 1.16 -1.07 -22.41
N ILE A 260 0.60 -1.17 -21.20
CA ILE A 260 1.27 -1.06 -19.91
C ILE A 260 1.24 -2.44 -19.26
N GLU A 261 2.39 -2.90 -18.78
CA GLU A 261 2.49 -4.14 -18.00
C GLU A 261 2.54 -3.78 -16.51
N CYS A 262 1.65 -4.38 -15.72
CA CYS A 262 1.49 -4.15 -14.28
C CYS A 262 1.25 -5.49 -13.58
N LYS A 263 2.12 -6.47 -13.83
CA LYS A 263 2.01 -7.84 -13.31
C LYS A 263 2.14 -7.92 -11.78
N ASP A 264 2.86 -6.97 -11.18
CA ASP A 264 3.11 -6.92 -9.74
C ASP A 264 2.15 -5.96 -9.00
N ALA A 265 1.19 -5.35 -9.70
CA ALA A 265 0.15 -4.54 -9.08
C ALA A 265 -0.84 -5.42 -8.29
N ILE A 266 -1.28 -4.92 -7.14
CA ILE A 266 -2.31 -5.57 -6.33
C ILE A 266 -3.62 -4.83 -6.56
N PHE A 267 -4.61 -5.52 -7.12
CA PHE A 267 -5.94 -4.96 -7.34
C PHE A 267 -6.89 -5.38 -6.21
N ILE A 268 -7.46 -4.39 -5.52
CA ILE A 268 -8.45 -4.56 -4.46
C ILE A 268 -9.75 -3.95 -4.97
N MET A 269 -10.84 -4.71 -4.87
CA MET A 269 -12.17 -4.23 -5.24
C MET A 269 -13.07 -4.25 -4.01
N THR A 270 -13.86 -3.20 -3.82
CA THR A 270 -14.92 -3.16 -2.79
C THR A 270 -16.28 -3.23 -3.48
N SER A 271 -17.23 -3.90 -2.82
CA SER A 271 -18.61 -3.97 -3.30
C SER A 271 -19.56 -4.13 -2.12
N ASN A 272 -20.72 -3.49 -2.23
CA ASN A 272 -21.77 -3.54 -1.21
C ASN A 272 -22.92 -4.50 -1.57
N VAL A 273 -22.84 -5.23 -2.69
CA VAL A 273 -23.97 -6.01 -3.26
C VAL A 273 -24.56 -7.04 -2.30
N ALA A 274 -23.74 -7.70 -1.49
CA ALA A 274 -24.17 -8.76 -0.57
C ALA A 274 -24.08 -8.34 0.91
N SER A 275 -24.04 -7.04 1.20
CA SER A 275 -23.79 -6.54 2.56
C SER A 275 -24.85 -7.01 3.55
N ASP A 276 -26.11 -7.04 3.14
CA ASP A 276 -27.25 -7.33 4.02
C ASP A 276 -27.27 -8.82 4.40
N GLU A 277 -27.05 -9.72 3.45
CA GLU A 277 -26.96 -11.16 3.70
C GLU A 277 -25.74 -11.50 4.57
N ILE A 278 -24.59 -10.86 4.30
CA ILE A 278 -23.38 -11.03 5.13
C ILE A 278 -23.66 -10.57 6.55
N ALA A 279 -24.31 -9.43 6.73
CA ALA A 279 -24.63 -8.89 8.04
C ALA A 279 -25.59 -9.80 8.83
N HIS A 280 -26.66 -10.28 8.20
CA HIS A 280 -27.58 -11.22 8.84
C HIS A 280 -26.89 -12.52 9.24
N HIS A 281 -26.07 -13.10 8.37
CA HIS A 281 -25.34 -14.33 8.68
C HIS A 281 -24.30 -14.11 9.78
N ALA A 282 -23.63 -12.94 9.81
CA ALA A 282 -22.70 -12.58 10.87
C ALA A 282 -23.36 -12.55 12.25
N LEU A 283 -24.59 -12.02 12.34
CA LEU A 283 -25.36 -11.99 13.58
C LEU A 283 -25.71 -13.41 14.06
N GLN A 284 -26.12 -14.29 13.15
CA GLN A 284 -26.39 -15.70 13.47
C GLN A 284 -25.14 -16.42 13.99
N LEU A 285 -24.01 -16.31 13.28
CA LEU A 285 -22.74 -16.93 13.70
C LEU A 285 -22.29 -16.46 15.09
N ARG A 286 -22.55 -15.19 15.42
CA ARG A 286 -22.24 -14.64 16.74
C ARG A 286 -23.14 -15.21 17.83
N GLN A 287 -24.44 -15.33 17.57
CA GLN A 287 -25.38 -15.93 18.52
C GLN A 287 -25.03 -17.39 18.79
N GLU A 288 -24.73 -18.17 17.75
CA GLU A 288 -24.31 -19.57 17.87
C GLU A 288 -22.99 -19.69 18.66
N ALA A 289 -22.00 -18.85 18.37
CA ALA A 289 -20.73 -18.84 19.09
C ALA A 289 -20.90 -18.48 20.58
N GLN A 290 -21.78 -17.53 20.90
CA GLN A 290 -22.11 -17.18 22.29
C GLN A 290 -22.81 -18.32 23.01
N GLU A 291 -23.75 -19.00 22.35
CA GLU A 291 -24.47 -20.13 22.94
C GLU A 291 -23.53 -21.31 23.17
N GLN A 292 -22.66 -21.63 22.21
CA GLN A 292 -21.63 -22.65 22.37
C GLN A 292 -20.68 -22.34 23.52
N ASN A 293 -20.27 -21.07 23.67
CA ASN A 293 -19.41 -20.66 24.77
C ASN A 293 -20.14 -20.78 26.12
N ARG A 294 -21.43 -20.42 26.16
CA ARG A 294 -22.27 -20.60 27.36
C ARG A 294 -22.43 -22.08 27.74
N ARG A 295 -22.59 -22.97 26.75
CA ARG A 295 -22.65 -24.41 26.96
C ARG A 295 -21.31 -24.97 27.46
N ARG A 296 -20.18 -24.58 26.85
CA ARG A 296 -18.83 -24.98 27.30
C ARG A 296 -18.51 -24.50 28.71
N LEU A 297 -18.94 -23.29 29.07
CA LEU A 297 -18.79 -22.75 30.42
C LEU A 297 -19.64 -23.53 31.43
N ALA A 298 -20.83 -23.99 31.05
CA ALA A 298 -21.66 -24.86 31.89
C ALA A 298 -21.04 -26.25 32.08
N ASP A 299 -20.27 -26.74 31.12
CA ASP A 299 -19.59 -28.04 31.15
C ASP A 299 -18.20 -28.01 31.84
N ASN A 300 -17.79 -26.89 32.48
CA ASN A 300 -16.52 -26.73 33.21
C ASN A 300 -15.26 -27.14 32.42
N LEU A 301 -15.22 -26.88 31.11
CA LEU A 301 -14.03 -27.08 30.29
C LEU A 301 -13.19 -25.80 30.28
N ASP A 302 -12.19 -25.74 31.18
CA ASP A 302 -11.20 -24.67 31.28
C ASP A 302 -10.21 -24.72 30.11
N ASP A 303 -10.61 -24.18 28.95
CA ASP A 303 -9.67 -23.81 27.88
C ASP A 303 -9.81 -22.31 27.57
N VAL A 304 -9.11 -21.53 28.39
CA VAL A 304 -9.04 -20.06 28.33
C VAL A 304 -8.03 -19.67 27.25
N GLN A 305 -8.51 -19.52 26.01
CA GLN A 305 -8.05 -18.59 24.94
C GLN A 305 -8.36 -19.14 23.54
N SER A 306 -9.63 -19.36 23.23
CA SER A 306 -10.03 -19.44 21.83
C SER A 306 -10.29 -18.03 21.32
N SER A 307 -9.38 -17.47 20.53
CA SER A 307 -9.68 -16.27 19.76
C SER A 307 -10.92 -16.53 18.91
N HIS A 308 -12.03 -15.82 19.17
CA HIS A 308 -13.30 -15.93 18.42
C HIS A 308 -13.15 -15.39 16.99
N LYS A 309 -12.32 -16.03 16.16
CA LYS A 309 -12.24 -15.71 14.73
C LYS A 309 -13.43 -16.34 14.03
N ILE A 310 -14.54 -15.61 14.02
CA ILE A 310 -15.74 -15.98 13.28
C ILE A 310 -15.39 -15.97 11.80
N THR A 311 -15.46 -17.15 11.17
CA THR A 311 -15.15 -17.32 9.75
C THR A 311 -16.40 -17.73 9.01
N ILE A 312 -16.65 -17.13 7.85
CA ILE A 312 -17.79 -17.46 7.00
C ILE A 312 -17.64 -18.87 6.43
N SER A 313 -18.70 -19.68 6.56
CA SER A 313 -18.72 -21.06 6.09
C SER A 313 -18.63 -21.15 4.55
N LYS A 314 -18.02 -22.22 4.03
CA LYS A 314 -17.94 -22.46 2.58
C LYS A 314 -19.33 -22.58 1.94
N GLN A 315 -20.29 -23.17 2.64
CA GLN A 315 -21.67 -23.32 2.17
C GLN A 315 -22.36 -21.96 1.95
N PHE A 316 -22.18 -21.02 2.87
CA PHE A 316 -22.74 -19.67 2.71
C PHE A 316 -22.12 -18.93 1.51
N LYS A 317 -20.80 -19.05 1.32
CA LYS A 317 -20.10 -18.44 0.18
C LYS A 317 -20.64 -18.95 -1.17
N GLU A 318 -20.81 -20.27 -1.32
CA GLU A 318 -21.24 -20.87 -2.59
C GLU A 318 -22.74 -20.75 -2.84
N ASN A 319 -23.58 -20.88 -1.80
CA ASN A 319 -25.04 -20.97 -1.98
C ASN A 319 -25.76 -19.63 -1.88
N VAL A 320 -25.16 -18.64 -1.19
CA VAL A 320 -25.81 -17.33 -0.96
C VAL A 320 -25.05 -16.24 -1.71
N ILE A 321 -23.76 -16.07 -1.43
CA ILE A 321 -22.98 -14.96 -2.00
C ILE A 321 -22.76 -15.12 -3.50
N ARG A 322 -22.27 -16.28 -3.93
CA ARG A 322 -21.90 -16.48 -5.34
C ARG A 322 -23.07 -16.25 -6.31
N PRO A 323 -24.31 -16.72 -6.05
CA PRO A 323 -25.47 -16.38 -6.87
C PRO A 323 -25.79 -14.88 -6.93
N ILE A 324 -25.67 -14.18 -5.80
CA ILE A 324 -25.91 -12.73 -5.71
C ILE A 324 -24.90 -11.97 -6.59
N LEU A 325 -23.60 -12.27 -6.43
CA LEU A 325 -22.55 -11.64 -7.23
C LEU A 325 -22.71 -11.95 -8.72
N LYS A 326 -23.05 -13.20 -9.07
CA LYS A 326 -23.31 -13.64 -10.44
C LYS A 326 -24.48 -12.88 -11.07
N SER A 327 -25.57 -12.73 -10.34
CA SER A 327 -26.75 -11.97 -10.78
C SER A 327 -26.41 -10.51 -11.04
N HIS A 328 -25.61 -9.90 -10.16
CA HIS A 328 -25.23 -8.50 -10.24
C HIS A 328 -24.27 -8.20 -11.39
N PHE A 329 -23.12 -8.88 -11.46
CA PHE A 329 -22.10 -8.62 -12.47
C PHE A 329 -22.43 -9.20 -13.85
N ARG A 330 -23.42 -10.11 -13.94
CA ARG A 330 -23.91 -10.75 -15.17
C ARG A 330 -22.84 -11.48 -16.00
N ARG A 331 -21.64 -11.66 -15.43
CA ARG A 331 -20.45 -12.23 -16.09
C ARG A 331 -19.70 -13.13 -15.13
N ASP A 332 -19.87 -14.44 -15.30
CA ASP A 332 -19.17 -15.43 -14.47
C ASP A 332 -17.65 -15.39 -14.64
N GLU A 333 -17.18 -15.02 -15.85
CA GLU A 333 -15.75 -14.92 -16.15
C GLU A 333 -15.05 -13.94 -15.21
N PHE A 334 -15.69 -12.81 -14.88
CA PHE A 334 -15.14 -11.80 -13.99
C PHE A 334 -14.86 -12.35 -12.58
N LEU A 335 -15.84 -13.07 -12.01
CA LEU A 335 -15.67 -13.71 -10.71
C LEU A 335 -14.61 -14.81 -10.74
N GLY A 336 -14.45 -15.49 -11.88
CA GLY A 336 -13.42 -16.51 -12.08
C GLY A 336 -11.99 -15.96 -12.08
N ARG A 337 -11.79 -14.66 -12.32
CA ARG A 337 -10.45 -14.02 -12.30
C ARG A 337 -10.04 -13.47 -10.93
N ILE A 338 -10.95 -13.47 -9.97
CA ILE A 338 -10.67 -12.97 -8.62
C ILE A 338 -9.96 -14.07 -7.83
N ASN A 339 -8.74 -13.78 -7.37
CA ASN A 339 -7.93 -14.73 -6.58
C ASN A 339 -8.59 -15.10 -5.25
N GLU A 340 -9.04 -14.09 -4.49
CA GLU A 340 -9.67 -14.27 -3.19
C GLU A 340 -10.75 -13.22 -2.93
N ILE A 341 -11.88 -13.64 -2.35
CA ILE A 341 -12.94 -12.75 -1.89
C ILE A 341 -12.86 -12.64 -0.37
N VAL A 342 -12.57 -11.44 0.12
CA VAL A 342 -12.52 -11.11 1.55
C VAL A 342 -13.87 -10.55 1.99
N TYR A 343 -14.37 -11.06 3.11
CA TYR A 343 -15.68 -10.69 3.65
C TYR A 343 -15.53 -9.85 4.91
N PHE A 344 -16.16 -8.68 4.92
CA PHE A 344 -16.17 -7.81 6.08
C PHE A 344 -17.44 -8.06 6.90
N LEU A 345 -17.26 -8.54 8.12
CA LEU A 345 -18.36 -8.71 9.06
C LEU A 345 -18.63 -7.38 9.78
N PRO A 346 -19.89 -7.06 10.11
CA PRO A 346 -20.21 -5.91 10.96
C PRO A 346 -19.44 -5.94 12.27
N PHE A 347 -19.08 -4.81 12.86
CA PHE A 347 -18.36 -4.79 14.13
C PHE A 347 -19.18 -5.40 15.28
N CYS A 348 -18.52 -6.07 16.22
CA CYS A 348 -19.11 -6.45 17.51
C CYS A 348 -18.88 -5.35 18.56
N HIS A 349 -19.57 -5.42 19.71
CA HIS A 349 -19.50 -4.39 20.75
C HIS A 349 -18.06 -4.10 21.22
N SER A 350 -17.24 -5.14 21.43
CA SER A 350 -15.85 -4.97 21.84
C SER A 350 -14.98 -4.33 20.75
N GLU A 351 -15.21 -4.67 19.48
CA GLU A 351 -14.54 -4.02 18.34
C GLU A 351 -14.98 -2.56 18.18
N LEU A 352 -16.26 -2.26 18.42
CA LEU A 352 -16.80 -0.89 18.43
C LEU A 352 -16.15 -0.05 19.53
N ILE A 353 -16.00 -0.58 20.75
CA ILE A 353 -15.28 0.11 21.83
C ILE A 353 -13.84 0.42 21.40
N GLN A 354 -13.16 -0.53 20.75
CA GLN A 354 -11.80 -0.30 20.24
C GLN A 354 -11.77 0.77 19.14
N LEU A 355 -12.76 0.78 18.25
CA LEU A 355 -12.91 1.77 17.19
C LEU A 355 -13.13 3.17 17.77
N VAL A 356 -14.09 3.33 18.69
CA VAL A 356 -14.38 4.58 19.41
C VAL A 356 -13.13 5.08 20.12
N SER A 357 -12.43 4.20 20.84
CA SER A 357 -11.19 4.55 21.54
C SER A 357 -10.11 5.05 20.57
N LYS A 358 -9.95 4.42 19.40
CA LYS A 358 -9.03 4.90 18.36
C LYS A 358 -9.42 6.27 17.83
N GLU A 359 -10.70 6.51 17.58
CA GLU A 359 -11.22 7.79 17.09
C GLU A 359 -11.02 8.90 18.13
N LEU A 360 -11.36 8.66 19.40
CA LEU A 360 -11.10 9.61 20.49
C LEU A 360 -9.61 9.92 20.65
N ASN A 361 -8.74 8.91 20.54
CA ASN A 361 -7.29 9.11 20.57
C ASN A 361 -6.78 9.96 19.39
N PHE A 362 -7.36 9.81 18.20
CA PHE A 362 -7.05 10.65 17.06
C PHE A 362 -7.37 12.12 17.34
N TRP A 363 -8.57 12.41 17.86
CA TRP A 363 -8.97 13.75 18.23
C TRP A 363 -8.19 14.30 19.43
N ALA A 364 -7.86 13.47 20.41
CA ALA A 364 -7.04 13.86 21.55
C ALA A 364 -5.63 14.31 21.14
N LYS A 365 -4.99 13.60 20.19
CA LYS A 365 -3.71 14.02 19.62
C LYS A 365 -3.82 15.36 18.89
N LYS A 366 -4.88 15.54 18.09
CA LYS A 366 -5.13 16.77 17.34
C LYS A 366 -5.38 17.98 18.26
N ALA A 367 -6.16 17.79 19.32
CA ALA A 367 -6.43 18.81 20.34
C ALA A 367 -5.15 19.20 21.10
N LYS A 368 -4.32 18.22 21.48
CA LYS A 368 -3.04 18.46 22.16
C LYS A 368 -2.05 19.22 21.29
N GLN A 369 -1.92 18.86 20.01
CA GLN A 369 -0.98 19.52 19.09
C GLN A 369 -1.37 20.96 18.76
N ARG A 370 -2.66 21.25 18.58
CA ARG A 370 -3.12 22.57 18.14
C ARG A 370 -3.46 23.53 19.27
N HIS A 371 -4.00 23.02 20.37
CA HIS A 371 -4.57 23.84 21.46
C HIS A 371 -3.97 23.50 22.84
N ASN A 372 -3.02 22.57 22.92
CA ASN A 372 -2.42 22.08 24.18
C ASN A 372 -3.46 21.55 25.19
N ILE A 373 -4.57 21.01 24.71
CA ILE A 373 -5.64 20.44 25.55
C ILE A 373 -5.39 18.94 25.73
N THR A 374 -5.46 18.45 26.96
CA THR A 374 -5.38 17.01 27.27
C THR A 374 -6.77 16.44 27.52
N LEU A 375 -7.14 15.39 26.80
CA LEU A 375 -8.46 14.75 26.91
C LEU A 375 -8.35 13.41 27.65
N LEU A 376 -9.23 13.21 28.63
CA LEU A 376 -9.43 11.98 29.40
C LEU A 376 -10.90 11.56 29.28
N TRP A 377 -11.19 10.26 29.34
CA TRP A 377 -12.56 9.76 29.25
C TRP A 377 -12.76 8.50 30.08
N ASP A 378 -13.98 8.34 30.60
CA ASP A 378 -14.38 7.17 31.38
C ASP A 378 -14.91 6.04 30.48
N ARG A 379 -14.92 4.80 30.99
CA ARG A 379 -15.43 3.64 30.24
C ARG A 379 -16.89 3.80 29.75
N PRO A 380 -17.83 4.35 30.53
CA PRO A 380 -19.21 4.54 30.07
C PRO A 380 -19.32 5.44 28.84
N VAL A 381 -18.37 6.36 28.63
CA VAL A 381 -18.34 7.22 27.42
C VAL A 381 -18.11 6.37 26.18
N LEU A 382 -17.27 5.33 26.28
CA LEU A 382 -17.02 4.43 25.16
C LEU A 382 -18.29 3.63 24.81
N ASP A 383 -19.00 3.12 25.81
CA ASP A 383 -20.25 2.39 25.60
C ASP A 383 -21.35 3.30 25.02
N LEU A 384 -21.45 4.54 25.51
CA LEU A 384 -22.39 5.54 25.00
C LEU A 384 -22.14 5.84 23.52
N LEU A 385 -20.89 6.11 23.14
CA LEU A 385 -20.55 6.40 21.76
C LEU A 385 -20.69 5.16 20.86
N ALA A 386 -20.39 3.98 21.39
CA ALA A 386 -20.59 2.71 20.67
C ALA A 386 -22.09 2.43 20.41
N SER A 387 -23.00 2.89 21.28
CA SER A 387 -24.45 2.76 21.08
C SER A 387 -24.97 3.53 19.87
N GLY A 388 -24.25 4.55 19.40
CA GLY A 388 -24.54 5.27 18.16
C GLY A 388 -24.15 4.52 16.87
N TYR A 389 -23.75 3.25 16.97
CA TYR A 389 -23.42 2.43 15.80
C TYR A 389 -24.66 2.12 14.97
N ASN A 390 -24.60 2.39 13.66
CA ASN A 390 -25.62 1.99 12.71
C ASN A 390 -25.02 1.02 11.69
N LEU A 391 -25.64 -0.16 11.56
CA LEU A 391 -25.20 -1.22 10.67
C LEU A 391 -25.04 -0.78 9.21
N HIS A 392 -25.97 0.03 8.70
CA HIS A 392 -25.98 0.48 7.30
C HIS A 392 -24.88 1.50 7.01
N TYR A 393 -24.56 2.36 7.98
CA TYR A 393 -23.51 3.39 7.83
C TYR A 393 -22.13 2.93 8.33
N GLY A 394 -22.06 1.78 8.98
CA GLY A 394 -20.84 1.17 9.51
C GLY A 394 -20.05 2.12 10.42
N ALA A 395 -18.71 2.07 10.32
CA ALA A 395 -17.83 2.92 11.14
C ALA A 395 -18.04 4.44 10.93
N ARG A 396 -18.68 4.87 9.83
CA ARG A 396 -18.95 6.30 9.60
C ARG A 396 -19.92 6.86 10.64
N SER A 397 -20.87 6.05 11.12
CA SER A 397 -21.80 6.50 12.16
C SER A 397 -21.07 6.81 13.47
N ILE A 398 -20.06 6.02 13.83
CA ILE A 398 -19.23 6.25 15.01
C ILE A 398 -18.42 7.53 14.88
N LYS A 399 -17.79 7.76 13.72
CA LYS A 399 -17.06 9.02 13.46
C LYS A 399 -17.98 10.22 13.62
N HIS A 400 -19.14 10.17 12.98
CA HIS A 400 -20.15 11.21 13.09
C HIS A 400 -20.63 11.40 14.55
N GLU A 401 -20.82 10.32 15.31
CA GLU A 401 -21.26 10.41 16.70
C GLU A 401 -20.20 11.04 17.61
N VAL A 402 -18.93 10.68 17.43
CA VAL A 402 -17.79 11.30 18.12
C VAL A 402 -17.67 12.78 17.75
N GLU A 403 -17.77 13.11 16.46
CA GLU A 403 -17.73 14.50 15.99
C GLU A 403 -18.89 15.31 16.59
N ARG A 404 -20.12 14.81 16.47
CA ARG A 404 -21.32 15.47 16.95
C ARG A 404 -21.34 15.67 18.46
N ARG A 405 -20.98 14.65 19.25
CA ARG A 405 -21.10 14.70 20.72
C ARG A 405 -19.85 15.22 21.42
N VAL A 406 -18.66 14.98 20.87
CA VAL A 406 -17.40 15.33 21.54
C VAL A 406 -16.77 16.54 20.88
N VAL A 407 -16.52 16.48 19.56
CA VAL A 407 -15.77 17.53 18.86
C VAL A 407 -16.56 18.83 18.83
N ASN A 408 -17.87 18.77 18.53
CA ASN A 408 -18.71 19.97 18.48
C ASN A 408 -18.86 20.62 19.86
N GLN A 409 -19.01 19.82 20.93
CA GLN A 409 -19.07 20.37 22.28
C GLN A 409 -17.73 21.00 22.70
N LEU A 410 -16.60 20.35 22.37
CA LEU A 410 -15.27 20.91 22.60
C LEU A 410 -15.05 22.21 21.84
N ALA A 411 -15.50 22.27 20.58
CA ALA A 411 -15.42 23.47 19.75
C ALA A 411 -16.28 24.60 20.34
N ALA A 412 -17.53 24.32 20.73
CA ALA A 412 -18.41 25.30 21.37
C ALA A 412 -17.83 25.83 22.70
N ALA A 413 -17.28 24.96 23.54
CA ALA A 413 -16.63 25.37 24.78
C ALA A 413 -15.37 26.23 24.54
N TYR A 414 -14.63 25.95 23.47
CA TYR A 414 -13.48 26.75 23.06
C TYR A 414 -13.89 28.14 22.56
N GLU A 415 -14.95 28.22 21.74
CA GLU A 415 -15.50 29.49 21.23
C GLU A 415 -16.07 30.38 22.35
N GLN A 416 -16.67 29.78 23.37
CA GLN A 416 -17.19 30.49 24.54
C GLN A 416 -16.09 30.90 25.54
N GLU A 417 -14.80 30.71 25.19
CA GLU A 417 -13.63 30.99 26.03
C GLU A 417 -13.64 30.28 27.40
N LEU A 418 -14.42 29.20 27.53
CA LEU A 418 -14.55 28.42 28.77
C LEU A 418 -13.33 27.51 29.02
N LEU A 419 -12.44 27.36 28.03
CA LEU A 419 -11.30 26.46 28.06
C LEU A 419 -9.97 27.23 28.26
N PRO A 420 -9.37 27.20 29.46
CA PRO A 420 -8.07 27.82 29.68
C PRO A 420 -6.95 27.09 28.91
N LYS A 421 -5.90 27.83 28.53
CA LYS A 421 -4.75 27.27 27.79
C LYS A 421 -4.06 26.20 28.62
N GLY A 422 -3.88 25.00 28.07
CA GLY A 422 -3.23 23.89 28.77
C GLY A 422 -4.16 23.03 29.64
N CYS A 423 -5.48 23.19 29.53
CA CYS A 423 -6.42 22.48 30.39
C CYS A 423 -6.45 20.96 30.17
N THR A 424 -6.80 20.24 31.24
CA THR A 424 -7.14 18.82 31.16
C THR A 424 -8.66 18.68 31.25
N LEU A 425 -9.26 18.06 30.24
CA LEU A 425 -10.69 17.82 30.13
C LEU A 425 -10.99 16.34 30.36
N ARG A 426 -11.99 16.06 31.19
CA ARG A 426 -12.54 14.73 31.42
C ARG A 426 -13.93 14.63 30.81
N LEU A 427 -14.14 13.62 29.97
CA LEU A 427 -15.43 13.23 29.41
C LEU A 427 -16.11 12.24 30.34
N SER A 428 -17.32 12.55 30.78
CA SER A 428 -18.16 11.70 31.64
C SER A 428 -19.57 11.57 31.04
N VAL A 429 -20.31 10.53 31.44
CA VAL A 429 -21.72 10.33 31.04
C VAL A 429 -22.63 10.79 32.16
N GLU A 430 -23.66 11.56 31.84
CA GLU A 430 -24.71 11.89 32.80
C GLU A 430 -25.63 10.69 33.01
N GLY A 431 -25.71 10.20 34.24
CA GLY A 431 -26.70 9.21 34.63
C GLY A 431 -28.10 9.83 34.71
N HIS A 432 -29.11 9.10 34.23
CA HIS A 432 -30.51 9.54 34.24
C HIS A 432 -30.95 10.03 35.63
N THR A 433 -31.21 11.33 35.72
CA THR A 433 -32.22 11.87 36.61
C THR A 433 -33.22 12.64 35.74
N GLU A 434 -34.36 12.00 35.49
CA GLU A 434 -35.67 12.61 35.18
C GLU A 434 -36.11 12.90 33.72
N ASP A 435 -35.27 12.72 32.69
CA ASP A 435 -35.73 12.80 31.29
C ASP A 435 -35.63 11.46 30.52
N PRO A 436 -36.66 11.05 29.74
CA PRO A 436 -36.61 9.88 28.86
C PRO A 436 -35.76 10.13 27.58
N GLY A 437 -34.97 11.21 27.54
CA GLY A 437 -34.03 11.52 26.48
C GLY A 437 -32.76 10.67 26.54
N ALA A 438 -32.09 10.49 25.39
CA ALA A 438 -30.87 9.72 25.30
C ALA A 438 -29.77 10.25 26.26
N PRO A 439 -28.96 9.38 26.88
CA PRO A 439 -27.92 9.77 27.83
C PRO A 439 -26.97 10.85 27.25
N GLY A 440 -26.81 11.94 28.01
CA GLY A 440 -25.99 13.09 27.67
C GLY A 440 -24.50 12.85 27.96
N LEU A 441 -23.64 13.44 27.13
CA LEU A 441 -22.21 13.48 27.36
C LEU A 441 -21.83 14.82 28.00
N ARG A 442 -21.04 14.77 29.08
CA ARG A 442 -20.61 15.92 29.87
C ARG A 442 -19.10 16.12 29.75
N LEU A 443 -18.69 17.39 29.67
CA LEU A 443 -17.31 17.83 29.73
C LEU A 443 -17.02 18.47 31.09
N GLU A 444 -15.99 17.99 31.78
CA GLU A 444 -15.53 18.53 33.06
C GLU A 444 -14.06 18.96 32.94
N ILE A 445 -13.72 20.18 33.38
CA ILE A 445 -12.32 20.59 33.52
C ILE A 445 -11.79 20.02 34.82
N VAL A 446 -10.66 19.34 34.76
CA VAL A 446 -9.94 18.84 35.94
C VAL A 446 -8.86 19.88 36.30
N GLY A 447 -9.04 20.54 37.45
CA GLY A 447 -8.04 21.45 38.02
C GLY A 447 -6.85 20.70 38.63
N GLU A 448 -5.76 21.42 38.92
CA GLU A 448 -4.54 20.86 39.55
C GLU A 448 -4.81 20.19 40.91
N ASP A 449 -5.90 20.59 41.59
CA ASP A 449 -6.34 20.06 42.90
C ASP A 449 -7.32 18.87 42.80
N SER A 450 -7.45 18.23 41.63
CA SER A 450 -8.42 17.15 41.36
C SER A 450 -9.90 17.57 41.50
N THR A 451 -10.19 18.86 41.65
CA THR A 451 -11.54 19.42 41.63
C THR A 451 -12.03 19.48 40.18
N SER A 452 -13.20 18.90 39.90
CA SER A 452 -13.82 18.95 38.57
C SER A 452 -14.84 20.08 38.50
N GLN A 453 -14.63 21.01 37.56
CA GLN A 453 -15.60 22.07 37.26
C GLN A 453 -16.40 21.66 36.02
N LYS A 454 -17.73 21.63 36.17
CA LYS A 454 -18.63 21.35 35.06
C LYS A 454 -18.62 22.51 34.07
N LEU A 455 -18.59 22.18 32.78
CA LEU A 455 -18.77 23.15 31.71
C LEU A 455 -20.25 23.20 31.33
N ASP A 456 -20.93 24.28 31.71
CA ASP A 456 -22.27 24.59 31.20
C ASP A 456 -22.14 25.19 29.80
N ILE A 457 -22.09 24.31 28.80
CA ILE A 457 -22.02 24.70 27.39
C ILE A 457 -23.42 25.10 26.94
N GLN A 458 -23.63 26.38 26.66
CA GLN A 458 -24.88 26.84 26.05
C GLN A 458 -25.00 26.19 24.66
N PRO A 459 -26.17 25.60 24.31
CA PRO A 459 -26.38 25.08 22.97
C PRO A 459 -26.24 26.23 21.95
N PRO A 460 -25.78 25.94 20.72
CA PRO A 460 -25.68 26.97 19.69
C PRO A 460 -27.05 27.63 19.50
N PHE A 461 -27.07 28.97 19.45
CA PHE A 461 -28.29 29.75 19.24
C PHE A 461 -29.08 29.22 18.05
N ASN A 462 -30.33 28.80 18.29
CA ASN A 462 -31.22 28.33 17.24
C ASN A 462 -31.76 29.56 16.47
N PRO A 463 -31.48 29.72 15.15
CA PRO A 463 -31.90 30.91 14.41
C PRO A 463 -33.42 31.08 14.33
N GLU A 464 -34.21 30.04 14.60
CA GLU A 464 -35.68 30.10 14.59
C GLU A 464 -36.28 30.88 15.78
N GLU A 465 -35.54 31.07 16.89
CA GLU A 465 -36.05 31.79 18.07
C GLU A 465 -35.98 33.32 17.93
N THR A 466 -35.34 33.84 16.87
CA THR A 466 -35.27 35.28 16.61
C THR A 466 -36.51 35.85 15.91
N ALA A 467 -37.47 35.01 15.50
CA ALA A 467 -38.70 35.46 14.82
C ALA A 467 -39.73 36.16 15.73
N HIS A 468 -39.49 36.22 17.05
CA HIS A 468 -40.45 36.76 18.03
C HIS A 468 -40.04 38.06 18.74
N PHE A 469 -39.07 38.81 18.22
CA PHE A 469 -38.87 40.20 18.61
C PHE A 469 -39.13 41.13 17.42
N LYS A 470 -40.38 41.58 17.33
CA LYS A 470 -40.80 42.75 16.54
C LYS A 470 -40.95 43.96 17.45
#